data_AF-A0A845C2F6-F1
#
_entry.id   AF-A0A845C2F6-F1
#
_cell.length_a   1.000
_cell.length_b   1.000
_cell.length_c   1.000
_cell.angle_alpha   90.00
_cell.angle_beta   90.00
_cell.angle_gamma   90.00
#
_symmetry.space_group_name_H-M   'P 1'
#
loop_
_entity.id
_entity.type
_entity.pdbx_description
1 polymer ?
#
loop_
_entity_poly.entity_id
_entity_poly.type
_entity_poly.pdbx_seq_one_letter_code
_entity_poly.pdbx_strand_id
1 'polypeptide(L)'
;MNLVVDLTWDAKFGTVCGFTEDDLDAADGLGPYIARAAAKMGMDEDALRERLRDYYNGYRFDLEGGSVPVYNPWSLTRTLADLGTKAGRNRFRQGRFPKYWATSGSLQPLVTWLEQAPRELPETLSAEGTLDHNALEDADPRQFLLQSGYLTVKPGLDGGPPFAAFPNREVAEAFLENLRRLGADS
;
A
#
# COMPACT_ATOMS: atom_id res chain seq x y z
N MET A 1 -2.55 12.73 35.36
CA MET A 1 -1.70 11.61 34.90
C MET A 1 -2.14 11.33 33.47
N ASN A 2 -1.29 11.56 32.47
CA ASN A 2 -1.58 11.18 31.08
C ASN A 2 -1.10 9.75 30.88
N LEU A 3 -2.01 8.83 30.59
CA LEU A 3 -1.68 7.47 30.16
C LEU A 3 -1.71 7.46 28.64
N VAL A 4 -0.59 7.11 28.02
CA VAL A 4 -0.57 6.79 26.59
C VAL A 4 -1.23 5.43 26.45
N VAL A 5 -2.33 5.38 25.70
CA VAL A 5 -3.01 4.14 25.35
C VAL A 5 -2.46 3.69 24.00
N ASP A 6 -1.97 2.46 23.92
CA ASP A 6 -1.57 1.85 22.66
C ASP A 6 -2.83 1.42 21.89
N LEU A 7 -3.01 2.01 20.70
CA LEU A 7 -4.13 1.75 19.79
C LEU A 7 -3.68 1.13 18.47
N THR A 8 -2.41 0.71 18.38
CA THR A 8 -1.74 0.35 17.11
C THR A 8 -2.49 -0.69 16.29
N TRP A 9 -3.18 -1.62 16.94
CA TRP A 9 -3.91 -2.71 16.29
C TRP A 9 -5.42 -2.71 16.56
N ASP A 10 -5.96 -1.65 17.18
CA ASP A 10 -7.39 -1.54 17.43
C ASP A 10 -8.13 -1.26 16.11
N ALA A 11 -8.94 -2.23 15.68
CA ALA A 11 -9.69 -2.15 14.43
C ALA A 11 -10.58 -0.90 14.32
N LYS A 12 -11.02 -0.31 15.44
CA LYS A 12 -11.79 0.96 15.45
C LYS A 12 -11.03 2.14 14.87
N PHE A 13 -9.69 2.10 14.95
CA PHE A 13 -8.80 3.13 14.42
C PHE A 13 -8.07 2.66 13.16
N GLY A 14 -8.38 1.46 12.64
CA GLY A 14 -7.66 0.83 11.52
C GLY A 14 -7.71 1.63 10.21
N THR A 15 -8.66 2.56 10.07
CA THR A 15 -8.79 3.41 8.88
C THR A 15 -8.17 4.80 9.03
N VAL A 16 -7.72 5.20 10.23
CA VAL A 16 -7.32 6.60 10.51
C VAL A 16 -6.15 7.09 9.65
N CYS A 17 -5.31 6.18 9.18
CA CYS A 17 -4.10 6.47 8.41
C CYS A 17 -4.33 6.51 6.90
N GLY A 18 -5.55 6.36 6.40
CA GLY A 18 -5.81 6.24 4.97
C GLY A 18 -7.21 6.66 4.54
N PHE A 19 -7.44 6.61 3.24
CA PHE A 19 -8.78 6.77 2.67
C PHE A 19 -9.43 5.40 2.49
N THR A 20 -10.73 5.32 2.74
CA THR A 20 -11.57 4.15 2.48
C THR A 20 -12.22 4.25 1.10
N GLU A 21 -12.86 3.18 0.62
CA GLU A 21 -13.69 3.25 -0.59
C GLU A 21 -14.81 4.29 -0.45
N ASP A 22 -15.42 4.40 0.74
CA ASP A 22 -16.47 5.38 1.02
C ASP A 22 -15.96 6.83 0.85
N ASP A 23 -14.70 7.11 1.18
CA ASP A 23 -14.09 8.44 0.96
C ASP A 23 -13.94 8.77 -0.54
N LEU A 24 -13.73 7.75 -1.37
CA LEU A 24 -13.71 7.89 -2.82
C LEU A 24 -15.12 8.08 -3.37
N ASP A 25 -16.15 7.52 -2.75
CA ASP A 25 -17.54 7.63 -3.20
C ASP A 25 -18.22 8.91 -2.68
N ALA A 26 -17.73 9.48 -1.58
CA ALA A 26 -18.27 10.67 -0.95
C ALA A 26 -18.29 11.88 -1.91
N ALA A 27 -19.46 12.49 -2.05
CA ALA A 27 -19.69 13.66 -2.89
C ALA A 27 -18.99 14.93 -2.36
N ASP A 28 -18.78 15.01 -1.06
CA ASP A 28 -17.98 16.02 -0.36
C ASP A 28 -16.52 15.60 -0.13
N GLY A 29 -16.15 14.38 -0.55
CA GLY A 29 -14.82 13.80 -0.47
C GLY A 29 -14.08 13.77 -1.82
N LEU A 30 -13.53 12.60 -2.16
CA LEU A 30 -12.66 12.44 -3.34
C LEU A 30 -13.45 12.11 -4.62
N GLY A 31 -14.73 11.75 -4.52
CA GLY A 31 -15.58 11.38 -5.67
C GLY A 31 -15.60 12.40 -6.81
N PRO A 32 -15.76 13.71 -6.56
CA PRO A 32 -15.74 14.72 -7.61
C PRO A 32 -14.43 14.80 -8.41
N TYR A 33 -13.30 14.35 -7.85
CA TYR A 33 -12.02 14.30 -8.57
C TYR A 33 -11.99 13.13 -9.54
N ILE A 34 -12.49 11.97 -9.11
CA ILE A 34 -12.57 10.73 -9.89
C ILE A 34 -13.55 10.90 -11.05
N ALA A 35 -14.77 11.37 -10.78
CA ALA A 35 -15.80 11.63 -11.79
C ALA A 35 -15.29 12.56 -12.90
N ARG A 36 -14.63 13.66 -12.52
CA ARG A 36 -14.05 14.62 -13.46
C ARG A 36 -12.91 14.02 -14.28
N ALA A 37 -12.07 13.18 -13.66
CA ALA A 37 -11.00 12.50 -14.36
C ALA A 37 -11.55 11.51 -15.38
N ALA A 38 -12.51 10.67 -14.98
CA ALA A 38 -13.20 9.69 -15.82
C ALA A 38 -13.84 10.37 -17.04
N ALA A 39 -14.62 11.44 -16.83
CA ALA A 39 -15.25 12.21 -17.90
C ALA A 39 -14.22 12.78 -18.90
N LYS A 40 -13.12 13.37 -18.42
CA LYS A 40 -12.03 13.87 -19.29
C LYS A 40 -11.26 12.75 -19.99
N MET A 41 -11.26 11.56 -19.40
CA MET A 41 -10.66 10.35 -19.97
C MET A 41 -11.58 9.64 -20.96
N GLY A 42 -12.87 9.99 -21.01
CA GLY A 42 -13.87 9.22 -21.76
C GLY A 42 -13.95 7.78 -21.28
N MET A 43 -13.76 7.57 -19.98
CA MET A 43 -13.75 6.27 -19.31
C MET A 43 -14.94 6.20 -18.36
N ASP A 44 -15.46 5.00 -18.15
CA ASP A 44 -16.43 4.73 -17.10
C ASP A 44 -15.85 5.03 -15.71
N GLU A 45 -16.66 5.59 -14.82
CA GLU A 45 -16.19 6.01 -13.49
C GLU A 45 -15.85 4.80 -12.62
N ASP A 46 -16.69 3.76 -12.63
CA ASP A 46 -16.47 2.53 -11.86
C ASP A 46 -15.22 1.81 -12.35
N ALA A 47 -14.99 1.77 -13.68
CA ALA A 47 -13.76 1.24 -14.24
C ALA A 47 -12.50 2.01 -13.80
N LEU A 48 -12.58 3.33 -13.60
CA LEU A 48 -11.47 4.11 -13.04
C LEU A 48 -11.27 3.79 -11.55
N ARG A 49 -12.35 3.66 -10.78
CA ARG A 49 -12.32 3.27 -9.36
C ARG A 49 -11.69 1.90 -9.18
N GLU A 50 -12.07 0.91 -9.98
CA GLU A 50 -11.47 -0.43 -9.94
C GLU A 50 -9.96 -0.40 -10.19
N ARG A 51 -9.50 0.42 -11.15
CA ARG A 51 -8.06 0.58 -11.40
C ARG A 51 -7.33 1.24 -10.23
N LEU A 52 -7.95 2.23 -9.59
CA LEU A 52 -7.39 2.85 -8.40
C LEU A 52 -7.31 1.84 -7.25
N ARG A 53 -8.38 1.04 -7.05
CA ARG A 53 -8.45 0.00 -6.04
C ARG A 53 -7.37 -1.06 -6.23
N ASP A 54 -7.29 -1.65 -7.42
CA ASP A 54 -6.33 -2.71 -7.75
C ASP A 54 -4.87 -2.26 -7.52
N TYR A 55 -4.55 -1.01 -7.87
CA TYR A 55 -3.17 -0.55 -7.84
C TYR A 55 -2.76 0.14 -6.53
N TYR A 56 -3.67 0.87 -5.87
CA TYR A 56 -3.36 1.75 -4.74
C TYR A 56 -4.04 1.38 -3.42
N ASN A 57 -5.10 0.56 -3.39
CA ASN A 57 -5.75 0.16 -2.14
C ASN A 57 -5.13 -1.10 -1.54
N GLY A 58 -5.11 -1.21 -0.21
CA GLY A 58 -4.88 -2.49 0.45
C GLY A 58 -4.10 -2.43 1.75
N TYR A 59 -3.79 -1.26 2.30
CA TYR A 59 -3.22 -1.15 3.64
C TYR A 59 -4.24 -1.52 4.71
N ARG A 60 -3.77 -2.16 5.77
CA ARG A 60 -4.55 -2.51 6.94
C ARG A 60 -3.67 -2.42 8.18
N PHE A 61 -4.23 -1.82 9.23
CA PHE A 61 -3.53 -1.53 10.48
C PHE A 61 -4.22 -2.20 11.67
N ASP A 62 -4.78 -3.39 11.46
CA ASP A 62 -5.41 -4.19 12.49
C ASP A 62 -5.08 -5.67 12.27
N LEU A 63 -4.89 -6.41 13.38
CA LEU A 63 -4.52 -7.83 13.34
C LEU A 63 -5.75 -8.74 13.16
N GLU A 64 -6.91 -8.31 13.63
CA GLU A 64 -8.12 -9.15 13.69
C GLU A 64 -8.92 -9.17 12.37
N GLY A 65 -8.49 -8.39 11.38
CA GLY A 65 -9.20 -8.26 10.09
C GLY A 65 -10.50 -7.45 10.18
N GLY A 66 -10.75 -6.76 11.29
CA GLY A 66 -12.00 -6.03 11.57
C GLY A 66 -12.12 -4.68 10.85
N SER A 67 -11.02 -4.08 10.38
CA SER A 67 -11.09 -2.83 9.60
C SER A 67 -11.30 -3.08 8.09
N VAL A 68 -11.53 -2.02 7.32
CA VAL A 68 -11.50 -2.10 5.85
C VAL A 68 -10.11 -1.69 5.35
N PRO A 69 -9.65 -2.22 4.21
CA PRO A 69 -8.40 -1.76 3.63
C PRO A 69 -8.49 -0.28 3.23
N VAL A 70 -7.37 0.42 3.36
CA VAL A 70 -7.26 1.84 3.02
C VAL A 70 -6.20 2.13 1.97
N TYR A 71 -6.42 3.22 1.24
CA TYR A 71 -5.47 3.85 0.35
C TYR A 71 -4.45 4.67 1.14
N ASN A 72 -3.18 4.64 0.73
CA ASN A 72 -2.18 5.56 1.24
C ASN A 72 -2.55 7.02 0.86
N PRO A 73 -2.64 7.96 1.83
CA PRO A 73 -3.06 9.33 1.54
C PRO A 73 -2.17 10.06 0.54
N TRP A 74 -0.86 9.85 0.61
CA TRP A 74 0.09 10.47 -0.30
C TRP A 74 -0.06 9.92 -1.72
N SER A 75 -0.04 8.59 -1.87
CA SER A 75 -0.17 7.96 -3.18
C SER A 75 -1.46 8.34 -3.90
N LEU A 76 -2.59 8.26 -3.20
CA LEU A 76 -3.89 8.53 -3.80
C LEU A 76 -4.04 10.00 -4.15
N THR A 77 -3.73 10.93 -3.25
CA THR A 77 -3.89 12.37 -3.52
C THR A 77 -3.00 12.85 -4.65
N ARG A 78 -1.76 12.35 -4.73
CA ARG A 78 -0.85 12.64 -5.86
C ARG A 78 -1.37 12.08 -7.17
N THR A 79 -1.95 10.88 -7.15
CA THR A 79 -2.60 10.26 -8.32
C THR A 79 -3.79 11.08 -8.79
N LEU A 80 -4.68 11.50 -7.89
CA LEU A 80 -5.84 12.32 -8.23
C LEU A 80 -5.43 13.70 -8.77
N ALA A 81 -4.40 14.32 -8.18
CA ALA A 81 -3.83 15.57 -8.68
C ALA A 81 -3.28 15.40 -10.11
N ASP A 82 -2.59 14.30 -10.38
CA ASP A 82 -2.02 14.00 -11.69
C ASP A 82 -3.10 13.72 -12.74
N LEU A 83 -4.17 12.99 -12.38
CA LEU A 83 -5.37 12.81 -13.19
C LEU A 83 -6.10 14.14 -13.50
N GLY A 84 -5.88 15.17 -12.68
CA GLY A 84 -6.27 16.55 -12.97
C GLY A 84 -5.61 17.13 -14.22
N THR A 85 -4.44 16.62 -14.63
CA THR A 85 -3.65 17.10 -15.77
C THR A 85 -3.82 16.27 -17.04
N LYS A 86 -3.58 16.87 -18.22
CA LYS A 86 -3.62 16.12 -19.51
C LYS A 86 -2.53 15.05 -19.56
N ALA A 87 -1.34 15.34 -19.03
CA ALA A 87 -0.21 14.42 -19.03
C ALA A 87 -0.50 13.19 -18.15
N GLY A 88 -0.99 13.38 -16.92
CA GLY A 88 -1.35 12.29 -16.03
C GLY A 88 -2.44 11.40 -16.60
N ARG A 89 -3.53 11.98 -17.12
CA ARG A 89 -4.58 11.20 -17.82
C ARG A 89 -4.05 10.38 -18.98
N ASN A 90 -3.14 10.93 -19.78
CA ASN A 90 -2.53 10.20 -20.89
C ASN A 90 -1.67 9.04 -20.42
N ARG A 91 -0.89 9.21 -19.33
CA ARG A 91 -0.14 8.10 -18.72
C ARG A 91 -1.08 7.01 -18.19
N PHE A 92 -2.14 7.40 -17.50
CA PHE A 92 -3.13 6.47 -16.96
C PHE A 92 -3.83 5.64 -18.04
N ARG A 93 -4.17 6.25 -19.18
CA ARG A 93 -4.72 5.54 -20.36
C ARG A 93 -3.76 4.51 -20.94
N GLN A 94 -2.45 4.73 -20.80
CA GLN A 94 -1.41 3.81 -21.26
C GLN A 94 -1.10 2.70 -20.23
N GLY A 95 -1.86 2.62 -19.12
CA GLY A 95 -1.59 1.67 -18.04
C GLY A 95 -0.33 2.00 -17.24
N ARG A 96 0.14 3.26 -17.32
CA ARG A 96 1.33 3.73 -16.59
C ARG A 96 0.90 4.40 -15.29
N PHE A 97 0.87 3.62 -14.23
CA PHE A 97 0.49 4.06 -12.89
C PHE A 97 1.72 4.55 -12.11
N PRO A 98 1.77 5.83 -11.70
CA PRO A 98 2.90 6.33 -10.93
C PRO A 98 3.03 5.65 -9.56
N LYS A 99 4.28 5.42 -9.13
CA LYS A 99 4.62 4.87 -7.82
C LYS A 99 5.01 5.97 -6.84
N TYR A 100 4.03 6.80 -6.48
CA TYR A 100 4.24 7.93 -5.58
C TYR A 100 4.65 7.49 -4.18
N TRP A 101 4.23 6.32 -3.71
CA TRP A 101 4.69 5.76 -2.45
C TRP A 101 6.22 5.65 -2.37
N ALA A 102 6.86 5.22 -3.46
CA ALA A 102 8.32 5.11 -3.55
C ALA A 102 9.02 6.45 -3.40
N THR A 103 8.33 7.55 -3.68
CA THR A 103 8.86 8.92 -3.57
C THR A 103 8.66 9.55 -2.19
N SER A 104 7.81 8.99 -1.34
CA SER A 104 7.51 9.54 -0.01
C SER A 104 8.51 9.17 1.08
N GLY A 105 9.38 8.19 0.85
CA GLY A 105 10.17 7.57 1.93
C GLY A 105 11.64 7.35 1.60
N SER A 106 12.42 7.16 2.67
CA SER A 106 13.81 6.71 2.57
C SER A 106 13.89 5.23 2.21
N LEU A 107 14.94 4.83 1.50
CA LEU A 107 15.28 3.43 1.26
C LEU A 107 15.99 2.78 2.46
N GLN A 108 16.32 3.55 3.49
CA GLN A 108 17.06 3.08 4.66
C GLN A 108 16.42 1.84 5.31
N PRO A 109 15.09 1.72 5.48
CA PRO A 109 14.49 0.50 6.03
C PRO A 109 14.73 -0.73 5.15
N LEU A 110 14.71 -0.57 3.83
CA LEU A 110 15.00 -1.65 2.89
C LEU A 110 16.49 -2.04 2.91
N VAL A 111 17.39 -1.07 3.00
CA VAL A 111 18.84 -1.32 3.16
C VAL A 111 19.10 -2.05 4.47
N THR A 112 18.52 -1.57 5.57
CA THR A 112 18.63 -2.18 6.91
C THR A 112 18.08 -3.60 6.90
N TRP A 113 16.96 -3.82 6.20
CA TRP A 113 16.40 -5.15 6.00
C TRP A 113 17.37 -6.07 5.25
N LEU A 114 17.97 -5.61 4.14
CA LEU A 114 18.93 -6.39 3.36
C LEU A 114 20.20 -6.74 4.15
N GLU A 115 20.69 -5.84 5.00
CA GLU A 115 21.86 -6.08 5.86
C GLU A 115 21.60 -7.17 6.92
N GLN A 116 20.33 -7.32 7.33
CA GLN A 116 19.92 -8.25 8.38
C GLN A 116 19.23 -9.52 7.84
N ALA A 117 18.82 -9.51 6.57
CA ALA A 117 18.17 -10.64 5.93
C ALA A 117 19.15 -11.80 5.73
N PRO A 118 18.69 -13.06 5.82
CA PRO A 118 19.47 -14.21 5.37
C PRO A 118 19.95 -14.01 3.93
N ARG A 119 21.14 -14.54 3.60
CA ARG A 119 21.81 -14.39 2.27
C ARG A 119 20.98 -14.84 1.08
N GLU A 120 19.90 -15.57 1.30
CA GLU A 120 18.94 -15.97 0.28
C GLU A 120 17.65 -15.18 0.51
N LEU A 121 17.31 -14.32 -0.44
CA LEU A 121 15.96 -13.75 -0.52
C LEU A 121 15.01 -14.96 -0.54
N PRO A 122 14.07 -15.07 0.41
CA PRO A 122 13.15 -16.20 0.38
C PRO A 122 12.43 -16.19 -0.96
N GLU A 123 12.46 -17.32 -1.68
CA GLU A 123 11.80 -17.52 -2.98
C GLU A 123 10.30 -17.15 -2.95
N THR A 124 9.73 -17.01 -1.75
CA THR A 124 8.35 -16.62 -1.46
C THR A 124 8.05 -15.13 -1.56
N LEU A 125 8.99 -14.27 -1.97
CA LEU A 125 8.69 -12.88 -2.36
C LEU A 125 8.08 -12.81 -3.78
N SER A 126 7.04 -13.62 -4.04
CA SER A 126 6.14 -13.37 -5.16
C SER A 126 5.36 -12.08 -4.91
N ALA A 127 4.87 -11.42 -5.96
CA ALA A 127 3.97 -10.26 -5.85
C ALA A 127 2.70 -10.54 -5.01
N GLU A 128 2.44 -11.82 -4.72
CA GLU A 128 1.33 -12.38 -3.94
C GLU A 128 1.79 -13.02 -2.61
N GLY A 129 3.04 -12.82 -2.18
CA GLY A 129 3.68 -13.56 -1.09
C GLY A 129 3.01 -13.42 0.28
N THR A 130 2.55 -14.55 0.81
CA THR A 130 2.03 -14.71 2.19
C THR A 130 3.18 -14.93 3.17
N LEU A 131 3.26 -14.17 4.27
CA LEU A 131 4.27 -14.36 5.32
C LEU A 131 3.63 -14.82 6.64
N ASP A 132 4.10 -15.95 7.15
CA ASP A 132 3.60 -16.66 8.34
C ASP A 132 3.59 -15.80 9.63
N HIS A 133 2.58 -16.06 10.47
CA HIS A 133 2.12 -15.31 11.65
C HIS A 133 3.18 -15.18 12.77
N ASN A 134 4.15 -16.10 12.82
CA ASN A 134 5.17 -16.12 13.89
C ASN A 134 6.28 -15.06 13.72
N ALA A 135 6.21 -14.21 12.71
CA ALA A 135 7.17 -13.12 12.44
C ALA A 135 6.98 -11.86 13.31
N LEU A 136 5.93 -11.80 14.12
CA LEU A 136 5.61 -10.64 14.97
C LEU A 136 6.32 -10.67 16.33
N GLU A 137 6.93 -11.79 16.71
CA GLU A 137 7.69 -11.93 17.95
C GLU A 137 9.16 -12.28 17.62
N ASP A 138 10.07 -11.36 18.02
CA ASP A 138 11.54 -11.36 17.92
C ASP A 138 12.23 -11.25 16.54
N ALA A 139 13.14 -10.25 16.48
CA ALA A 139 14.31 -10.09 15.58
C ALA A 139 14.16 -10.37 14.08
N ASP A 140 12.93 -10.52 13.59
CA ASP A 140 12.66 -10.80 12.20
C ASP A 140 12.90 -9.53 11.36
N PRO A 141 13.81 -9.56 10.38
CA PRO A 141 14.02 -8.45 9.47
C PRO A 141 12.70 -7.95 8.85
N ARG A 142 11.70 -8.82 8.67
CA ARG A 142 10.37 -8.47 8.13
C ARG A 142 9.62 -7.42 8.95
N GLN A 143 9.91 -7.26 10.25
CA GLN A 143 9.33 -6.19 11.06
C GLN A 143 9.72 -4.80 10.55
N PHE A 144 10.94 -4.62 10.05
CA PHE A 144 11.36 -3.35 9.44
C PHE A 144 10.52 -3.00 8.21
N LEU A 145 10.15 -4.01 7.41
CA LEU A 145 9.30 -3.81 6.23
C LEU A 145 7.85 -3.48 6.62
N LEU A 146 7.32 -4.09 7.68
CA LEU A 146 5.99 -3.77 8.22
C LEU A 146 5.96 -2.34 8.79
N GLN A 147 6.93 -1.98 9.64
CA GLN A 147 7.01 -0.65 10.26
C GLN A 147 7.24 0.49 9.25
N SER A 148 7.93 0.21 8.15
CA SER A 148 8.18 1.18 7.08
C SER A 148 7.07 1.23 6.02
N GLY A 149 6.06 0.36 6.13
CA GLY A 149 4.92 0.31 5.21
C GLY A 149 5.18 -0.41 3.88
N TYR A 150 6.32 -1.11 3.73
CA TYR A 150 6.51 -2.03 2.60
C TYR A 150 5.56 -3.23 2.70
N LEU A 151 5.32 -3.70 3.92
CA LEU A 151 4.33 -4.74 4.20
C LEU A 151 3.17 -4.17 5.01
N THR A 152 2.05 -4.87 4.96
CA THR A 152 0.87 -4.63 5.76
C THR A 152 0.30 -5.96 6.23
N VAL A 153 -0.62 -5.92 7.20
CA VAL A 153 -1.32 -7.12 7.66
C VAL A 153 -2.44 -7.45 6.68
N LYS A 154 -2.62 -8.72 6.33
CA LYS A 154 -3.77 -9.23 5.57
C LYS A 154 -4.50 -10.27 6.42
N PRO A 155 -5.84 -10.30 6.39
CA PRO A 155 -6.59 -11.34 7.06
C PRO A 155 -6.33 -12.69 6.38
N GLY A 156 -6.26 -13.76 7.17
CA GLY A 156 -6.15 -15.10 6.62
C GLY A 156 -7.42 -15.53 5.88
N LEU A 157 -7.26 -16.42 4.89
CA LEU A 157 -8.38 -17.05 4.20
C LEU A 157 -9.07 -18.05 5.14
N ASP A 158 -10.40 -18.14 5.08
CA ASP A 158 -11.21 -19.12 5.81
C ASP A 158 -10.95 -19.19 7.33
N GLY A 159 -10.68 -18.04 7.96
CA GLY A 159 -10.38 -17.95 9.38
C GLY A 159 -8.96 -18.39 9.75
N GLY A 160 -8.08 -18.54 8.75
CA GLY A 160 -6.65 -18.71 8.94
C GLY A 160 -6.00 -17.50 9.63
N PRO A 161 -4.77 -17.66 10.13
CA PRO A 161 -4.09 -16.57 10.81
C PRO A 161 -3.80 -15.41 9.85
N PRO A 162 -3.79 -14.16 10.35
CA PRO A 162 -3.35 -13.02 9.56
C PRO A 162 -1.88 -13.18 9.16
N PHE A 163 -1.50 -12.57 8.05
CA PHE A 163 -0.17 -12.69 7.47
C PHE A 163 0.33 -11.34 6.97
N ALA A 164 1.66 -11.16 6.87
CA ALA A 164 2.23 -9.97 6.27
C ALA A 164 2.36 -10.12 4.75
N ALA A 165 1.98 -9.10 3.99
CA ALA A 165 2.11 -9.06 2.53
C ALA A 165 2.23 -7.62 2.03
N PHE A 166 2.57 -7.45 0.76
CA PHE A 166 2.48 -6.12 0.14
C PHE A 166 1.04 -5.59 0.23
N PRO A 167 0.86 -4.30 0.54
CA PRO A 167 -0.48 -3.72 0.61
C PRO A 167 -1.17 -3.73 -0.74
N ASN A 168 -0.43 -3.36 -1.79
CA ASN A 168 -0.93 -3.15 -3.14
C ASN A 168 0.19 -3.32 -4.18
N ARG A 169 -0.19 -3.22 -5.46
CA ARG A 169 0.75 -3.35 -6.59
C ARG A 169 1.79 -2.25 -6.63
N GLU A 170 1.42 -1.00 -6.31
CA GLU A 170 2.35 0.13 -6.26
C GLU A 170 3.58 -0.18 -5.40
N VAL A 171 3.37 -0.68 -4.18
CA VAL A 171 4.42 -0.95 -3.21
C VAL A 171 5.24 -2.18 -3.61
N ALA A 172 4.58 -3.24 -4.10
CA ALA A 172 5.29 -4.43 -4.59
C ALA A 172 6.23 -4.08 -5.76
N GLU A 173 5.76 -3.31 -6.73
CA GLU A 173 6.59 -2.87 -7.86
C GLU A 173 7.72 -1.91 -7.44
N ALA A 174 7.46 -1.02 -6.48
CA ALA A 174 8.48 -0.14 -5.92
C ALA A 174 9.57 -0.91 -5.19
N PHE A 175 9.19 -1.90 -4.38
CA PHE A 175 10.12 -2.77 -3.66
C PHE A 175 11.03 -3.51 -4.62
N LEU A 176 10.48 -4.17 -5.66
CA LEU A 176 11.27 -4.90 -6.65
C LEU A 176 12.21 -3.99 -7.46
N GLU A 177 11.77 -2.77 -7.80
CA GLU A 177 12.65 -1.80 -8.46
C GLU A 177 13.81 -1.37 -7.55
N ASN A 178 13.52 -1.06 -6.29
CA ASN A 178 14.55 -0.68 -5.32
C ASN A 178 15.54 -1.81 -5.05
N LEU A 179 15.07 -3.05 -4.95
CA LEU A 179 15.95 -4.23 -4.82
C LEU A 179 16.89 -4.37 -6.02
N ARG A 180 16.37 -4.27 -7.25
CA ARG A 180 17.21 -4.33 -8.46
C ARG A 180 18.24 -3.21 -8.48
N ARG A 181 17.86 -2.00 -8.06
CA ARG A 181 18.78 -0.85 -7.98
C ARG A 181 19.93 -1.11 -7.01
N LEU A 182 19.62 -1.63 -5.82
CA LEU A 182 20.63 -1.94 -4.81
C LEU A 182 21.53 -3.13 -5.23
N GLY A 183 20.98 -4.12 -5.91
CA GLY A 183 21.72 -5.27 -6.45
C GLY A 183 22.56 -4.96 -7.70
N ALA A 184 22.24 -3.90 -8.45
CA ALA A 184 23.03 -3.45 -9.59
C ALA A 184 24.27 -2.63 -9.18
N ASP A 185 24.29 -2.14 -7.94
CA ASP A 185 25.39 -1.37 -7.33
C ASP A 185 26.34 -2.25 -6.48
N SER A 186 26.19 -3.59 -6.50
CA SER A 186 27.00 -4.56 -5.71
C SER A 186 27.92 -5.45 -6.54
#